data_AF-H3BNY0-F1
#
_entry.id   AF-H3BNY0-F1
#
_cell.length_a   1.000
_cell.length_b   1.000
_cell.length_c   1.000
_cell.angle_alpha   90.00
_cell.angle_beta   90.00
_cell.angle_gamma   90.00
#
_symmetry.space_group_name_H-M   'P 1'
#
loop_
_entity.id
_entity.type
_entity.pdbx_description
1 polymer ?
#
loop_
_entity_poly.entity_id
_entity_poly.type
_entity_poly.pdbx_seq_one_letter_code
_entity_poly.pdbx_strand_id
1 'polypeptide(L)'
;MVSAAGLSGDGKMRGVLLVLLGLLYSSTSCGVQKASVFYGPDPKEGLVSSMEFPWVVSLQDSQYTHLAFGCILSEFWVLSIASAIQNRKDIVVIVGISNMDPSKIAHTEYPVNTIIIHEDFDNNSMSNNIALLKTDTAMHFGNLVQSICFLGRMLHTPPVLQNCWVSGWNPTSATGNHMTMSVLRK
;
A
#
# COMPACT_ATOMS: atom_id res chain seq x y z
N MET A 1 -22.30 -45.36 -8.49
CA MET A 1 -23.06 -45.15 -9.73
C MET A 1 -23.03 -43.66 -9.98
N VAL A 2 -22.07 -43.11 -10.72
CA VAL A 2 -21.95 -43.19 -12.18
C VAL A 2 -20.54 -43.62 -12.61
N SER A 3 -20.51 -44.25 -13.78
CA SER A 3 -19.48 -45.12 -14.34
C SER A 3 -18.17 -44.43 -14.70
N ALA A 4 -17.06 -45.14 -14.44
CA ALA A 4 -15.75 -44.86 -15.02
C ALA A 4 -15.77 -45.17 -16.52
N ALA A 5 -15.38 -44.19 -17.34
CA ALA A 5 -14.89 -44.43 -18.69
C ALA A 5 -13.37 -44.18 -18.67
N GLY A 6 -12.61 -45.22 -18.94
CA GLY A 6 -11.16 -45.19 -18.97
C GLY A 6 -10.65 -44.33 -20.12
N LEU A 7 -9.72 -43.43 -19.82
CA LEU A 7 -8.79 -42.88 -20.78
C LEU A 7 -7.39 -43.38 -20.39
N SER A 8 -7.01 -44.47 -21.04
CA SER A 8 -5.62 -44.89 -21.17
C SER A 8 -4.92 -43.85 -22.05
N GLY A 9 -4.03 -43.06 -21.45
CA GLY A 9 -3.34 -41.97 -22.13
C GLY A 9 -2.22 -41.39 -21.28
N ASP A 10 -1.02 -41.94 -21.49
CA ASP A 10 0.32 -41.38 -21.35
C ASP A 10 0.60 -40.34 -20.23
N GLY A 11 1.48 -40.71 -19.30
CA GLY A 11 1.86 -39.99 -18.07
C GLY A 11 2.55 -38.62 -18.26
N LYS A 12 2.44 -38.00 -19.44
CA LYS A 12 3.08 -36.74 -19.79
C LYS A 12 2.21 -35.50 -19.53
N MET A 13 0.88 -35.67 -19.47
CA MET A 13 -0.08 -34.56 -19.24
C MET A 13 -0.30 -34.20 -17.76
N ARG A 14 -0.03 -35.14 -16.83
CA ARG A 14 -0.17 -34.89 -15.38
C ARG A 14 0.93 -33.97 -14.82
N GLY A 15 2.13 -34.00 -15.41
CA GLY A 15 3.22 -33.11 -15.06
C GLY A 15 3.00 -31.66 -15.51
N VAL A 16 2.44 -31.46 -16.71
CA VAL A 16 2.20 -30.11 -17.26
C VAL A 16 1.11 -29.36 -16.47
N LEU A 17 0.07 -30.07 -16.01
CA LEU A 17 -1.00 -29.47 -15.21
C LEU A 17 -0.52 -29.03 -13.81
N LEU A 18 0.40 -29.79 -13.19
CA LEU A 18 1.02 -29.41 -11.91
C LEU A 18 2.03 -28.27 -12.06
N VAL A 19 2.75 -28.20 -13.19
CA VAL A 19 3.64 -27.06 -13.50
C VAL A 19 2.83 -25.78 -13.73
N LEU A 20 1.67 -25.86 -14.39
CA LEU A 20 0.78 -24.70 -14.56
C LEU A 20 0.10 -24.26 -13.26
N LEU A 21 -0.24 -25.19 -12.36
CA LEU A 21 -0.73 -24.86 -11.01
C LEU A 21 0.37 -24.29 -10.10
N GLY A 22 1.64 -24.69 -10.30
CA GLY A 22 2.80 -24.11 -9.61
C GLY A 22 3.19 -22.72 -10.13
N LEU A 23 2.95 -22.42 -11.41
CA LEU A 23 3.21 -21.12 -12.04
C LEU A 23 2.11 -20.08 -11.79
N LEU A 24 0.92 -20.51 -11.33
CA LEU A 24 -0.17 -19.61 -10.92
C LEU A 24 -0.09 -19.20 -9.43
N TYR A 25 0.83 -19.78 -8.66
CA TYR A 25 1.23 -19.21 -7.38
C TYR A 25 2.29 -18.13 -7.62
N SER A 26 1.84 -17.00 -8.17
CA SER A 26 2.56 -15.74 -7.94
C SER A 26 2.57 -15.52 -6.43
N SER A 27 3.66 -15.88 -5.76
CA SER A 27 3.93 -15.36 -4.44
C SER A 27 4.07 -13.85 -4.62
N THR A 28 2.98 -13.10 -4.46
CA THR A 28 3.01 -11.65 -4.41
C THR A 28 3.89 -11.26 -3.24
N SER A 29 5.12 -10.85 -3.53
CA SER A 29 6.08 -10.43 -2.53
C SER A 29 5.56 -9.15 -1.88
N CYS A 30 5.24 -9.19 -0.59
CA CYS A 30 4.79 -8.03 0.18
C CYS A 30 5.95 -7.48 1.03
N GLY A 31 5.84 -6.23 1.47
CA GLY A 31 6.76 -5.65 2.46
C GLY A 31 8.21 -5.54 2.00
N VAL A 32 8.48 -5.65 0.70
CA VAL A 32 9.83 -5.53 0.16
C VAL A 32 10.16 -4.06 -0.08
N GLN A 33 11.21 -3.60 0.60
CA GLN A 33 11.85 -2.31 0.34
C GLN A 33 13.07 -2.55 -0.53
N LYS A 34 13.24 -1.76 -1.59
CA LYS A 34 14.53 -1.68 -2.28
C LYS A 34 15.34 -0.59 -1.61
N ALA A 35 16.37 -1.00 -0.85
CA ALA A 35 17.37 -0.06 -0.37
C ALA A 35 18.09 0.53 -1.58
N SER A 36 17.94 1.84 -1.83
CA SER A 36 18.82 2.53 -2.77
C SER A 36 20.18 2.72 -2.12
N VAL A 37 21.17 1.94 -2.54
CA VAL A 37 22.59 2.23 -2.28
C VAL A 37 22.91 3.53 -3.01
N PHE A 38 23.01 4.64 -2.29
CA PHE A 38 23.33 5.94 -2.86
C PHE A 38 24.84 6.02 -3.12
N TYR A 39 25.25 6.02 -4.40
CA TYR A 39 26.59 6.49 -4.81
C TYR A 39 26.51 8.00 -5.06
N GLY A 40 26.50 8.80 -3.99
CA GLY A 40 26.44 10.27 -4.08
C GLY A 40 26.54 10.89 -2.69
N PRO A 41 26.96 12.17 -2.58
CA PRO A 41 27.18 12.81 -1.29
C PRO A 41 25.87 12.79 -0.49
N ASP A 42 26.00 12.24 0.71
CA ASP A 42 25.03 12.11 1.81
C ASP A 42 23.68 12.84 1.59
N PRO A 43 22.54 12.13 1.53
CA PRO A 43 21.26 12.82 1.60
C PRO A 43 21.20 13.52 2.95
N LYS A 44 20.93 14.84 2.93
CA LYS A 44 20.54 15.58 4.13
C LYS A 44 19.56 14.72 4.91
N GLU A 45 19.88 14.41 6.16
CA GLU A 45 19.14 13.47 6.99
C GLU A 45 17.62 13.63 6.82
N GLY A 46 16.92 12.54 6.52
CA GLY A 46 15.45 12.50 6.51
C GLY A 46 14.75 12.59 5.15
N LEU A 47 15.46 12.63 4.03
CA LEU A 47 14.84 12.50 2.70
C LEU A 47 14.80 11.05 2.22
N VAL A 48 13.62 10.61 1.83
CA VAL A 48 13.33 9.23 1.46
C VAL A 48 13.40 9.08 -0.05
N SER A 49 14.09 8.04 -0.53
CA SER A 49 14.06 7.68 -1.95
C SER A 49 12.63 7.26 -2.35
N SER A 50 12.17 7.63 -3.54
CA SER A 50 10.82 7.28 -4.02
C SER A 50 10.55 5.77 -4.03
N MET A 51 11.59 4.93 -3.95
CA MET A 51 11.52 3.46 -3.95
C MET A 51 11.53 2.82 -2.56
N GLU A 52 11.77 3.58 -1.49
CA GLU A 52 12.08 2.99 -0.17
C GLU A 52 10.82 2.46 0.54
N PHE A 53 9.68 3.15 0.40
CA PHE A 53 8.40 2.76 1.00
C PHE A 53 7.27 2.70 -0.05
N PRO A 54 7.31 1.71 -0.97
CA PRO A 54 6.41 1.63 -2.14
C PRO A 54 4.94 1.36 -1.80
N TRP A 55 4.62 1.08 -0.53
CA TRP A 55 3.26 0.91 -0.04
C TRP A 55 2.63 2.19 0.48
N VAL A 56 3.39 3.27 0.67
CA VAL A 56 2.87 4.52 1.24
C VAL A 56 2.12 5.30 0.17
N VAL A 57 0.91 5.74 0.50
CA VAL A 57 0.05 6.49 -0.42
C VAL A 57 -0.44 7.78 0.21
N SER A 58 -0.76 8.75 -0.63
CA SER A 58 -1.43 9.99 -0.23
C SER A 58 -2.90 9.88 -0.62
N LEU A 59 -3.79 9.98 0.36
CA LEU A 59 -5.23 10.09 0.12
C LEU A 59 -5.56 11.56 -0.03
N GLN A 60 -6.22 11.92 -1.12
CA GLN A 60 -6.57 13.30 -1.44
C GLN A 60 -8.04 13.43 -1.78
N ASP A 61 -8.60 14.62 -1.57
CA ASP A 61 -9.95 14.95 -2.06
C ASP A 61 -9.93 15.36 -3.55
N SER A 62 -11.11 15.69 -4.09
CA SER A 62 -11.28 16.15 -5.47
C SER A 62 -10.55 17.46 -5.81
N GLN A 63 -10.06 18.19 -4.81
CA GLN A 63 -9.25 19.40 -4.98
C GLN A 63 -7.76 19.11 -4.84
N TYR A 64 -7.36 17.84 -4.80
CA TYR A 64 -5.98 17.40 -4.55
C TYR A 64 -5.44 17.88 -3.20
N THR A 65 -6.32 18.09 -2.22
CA THR A 65 -5.92 18.39 -0.84
C THR A 65 -5.59 17.09 -0.14
N HIS A 66 -4.39 17.00 0.43
CA HIS A 66 -3.99 15.85 1.24
C HIS A 66 -4.86 15.71 2.49
N LEU A 67 -5.48 14.54 2.65
CA LEU A 67 -6.35 14.21 3.77
C LEU A 67 -5.64 13.34 4.79
N ALA A 68 -4.98 12.28 4.33
CA ALA A 68 -4.33 11.28 5.17
C ALA A 68 -3.33 10.44 4.38
N PHE A 69 -2.45 9.77 5.11
CA PHE A 69 -1.63 8.70 4.57
C PHE A 69 -2.41 7.38 4.54
N GLY A 70 -1.99 6.48 3.66
CA GLY A 70 -2.45 5.09 3.68
C GLY A 70 -1.33 4.11 3.40
N CYS A 71 -1.62 2.82 3.57
CA CYS A 71 -0.75 1.75 3.10
C CYS A 71 -1.47 0.76 2.19
N ILE A 72 -0.82 0.39 1.09
CA ILE A 72 -1.33 -0.60 0.14
C ILE A 72 -1.30 -1.97 0.78
N LEU A 73 -2.44 -2.63 0.86
CA LEU A 73 -2.58 -4.02 1.33
C LEU A 73 -2.63 -5.02 0.16
N SER A 74 -3.17 -4.61 -0.98
CA SER A 74 -3.25 -5.38 -2.22
C SER A 74 -3.51 -4.44 -3.40
N GLU A 75 -3.63 -4.98 -4.62
CA GLU A 75 -3.93 -4.19 -5.82
C GLU A 75 -5.23 -3.37 -5.71
N PHE A 76 -6.18 -3.73 -4.83
CA PHE A 76 -7.44 -2.98 -4.67
C PHE A 76 -7.59 -2.27 -3.33
N TRP A 77 -6.79 -2.64 -2.33
CA TRP A 77 -7.09 -2.31 -0.95
C TRP A 77 -6.00 -1.43 -0.34
N VAL A 78 -6.44 -0.33 0.26
CA VAL A 78 -5.61 0.58 1.05
C VAL A 78 -6.15 0.63 2.48
N LEU A 79 -5.25 0.59 3.45
CA LEU A 79 -5.55 0.85 4.86
C LEU A 79 -5.29 2.32 5.19
N SER A 80 -6.16 2.93 5.98
CA SER A 80 -5.96 4.29 6.50
C SER A 80 -6.67 4.48 7.84
N ILE A 81 -6.83 5.73 8.26
CA ILE A 81 -7.46 6.16 9.50
C ILE A 81 -8.90 6.63 9.24
N ALA A 82 -9.84 6.14 10.04
CA ALA A 82 -11.27 6.44 9.90
C ALA A 82 -11.58 7.94 10.07
N SER A 83 -11.00 8.57 11.08
CA SER A 83 -11.29 9.95 11.46
C SER A 83 -11.05 10.95 10.34
N ALA A 84 -10.10 10.68 9.45
CA ALA A 84 -9.77 11.54 8.31
C ALA A 84 -10.76 11.39 7.13
N ILE A 85 -11.40 10.23 6.98
CA ILE A 85 -12.12 9.86 5.75
C ILE A 85 -13.62 9.58 5.92
N GLN A 86 -14.12 9.34 7.14
CA GLN A 86 -15.49 8.88 7.42
C GLN A 86 -16.63 9.72 6.78
N ASN A 87 -16.40 11.00 6.48
CA ASN A 87 -17.39 11.91 5.90
C ASN A 87 -17.00 12.38 4.49
N ARG A 88 -16.13 11.64 3.80
CA ARG A 88 -15.64 11.96 2.46
C ARG A 88 -16.29 11.04 1.45
N LYS A 89 -16.56 11.57 0.25
CA LYS A 89 -17.16 10.82 -0.86
C LYS A 89 -16.19 10.66 -2.02
N ASP A 90 -15.48 11.73 -2.33
CA ASP A 90 -14.55 11.79 -3.45
C ASP A 90 -13.12 11.73 -2.90
N ILE A 91 -12.57 10.51 -2.84
CA ILE A 91 -11.18 10.27 -2.46
C ILE A 91 -10.44 9.64 -3.64
N VAL A 92 -9.23 10.11 -3.89
CA VAL A 92 -8.26 9.48 -4.79
C VAL A 92 -7.05 8.99 -4.01
N VAL A 93 -6.54 7.82 -4.39
CA VAL A 93 -5.28 7.26 -3.89
C VAL A 93 -4.17 7.68 -4.84
N ILE A 94 -3.22 8.48 -4.36
CA ILE A 94 -2.04 8.89 -5.11
C ILE A 94 -0.85 8.02 -4.69
N VAL A 95 -0.19 7.39 -5.67
CA VAL A 95 0.89 6.42 -5.44
C VAL A 95 2.22 6.84 -6.09
N GLY A 96 3.33 6.29 -5.59
CA GLY A 96 4.64 6.38 -6.25
C GLY A 96 5.27 7.78 -6.26
N ILE A 97 4.86 8.67 -5.36
CA ILE A 97 5.36 10.04 -5.28
C ILE A 97 6.22 10.25 -4.02
N SER A 98 7.23 11.13 -4.09
CA SER A 98 8.03 11.55 -2.93
C SER A 98 7.84 13.03 -2.57
N ASN A 99 7.19 13.80 -3.43
CA ASN A 99 6.88 15.21 -3.24
C ASN A 99 5.46 15.48 -3.74
N MET A 100 4.67 16.23 -2.97
CA MET A 100 3.30 16.63 -3.31
C MET A 100 3.25 18.04 -3.91
N ASP A 101 4.07 18.28 -4.93
CA ASP A 101 4.02 19.52 -5.70
C ASP A 101 3.26 19.27 -7.01
N PRO A 102 1.96 19.65 -7.09
CA PRO A 102 1.13 19.38 -8.27
C PRO A 102 1.65 20.09 -9.52
N SER A 103 2.46 21.14 -9.39
CA SER A 103 3.07 21.84 -10.53
C SER A 103 4.27 21.12 -11.14
N LYS A 104 4.82 20.12 -10.44
CA LYS A 104 6.09 19.46 -10.83
C LYS A 104 5.97 17.97 -11.09
N ILE A 105 4.89 17.31 -10.68
CA ILE A 105 4.84 15.84 -10.64
C ILE A 105 3.57 15.34 -11.30
N ALA A 106 3.75 14.69 -12.46
CA ALA A 106 2.78 13.75 -12.98
C ALA A 106 2.65 12.60 -11.98
N HIS A 107 1.42 12.30 -11.57
CA HIS A 107 1.14 11.28 -10.55
C HIS A 107 0.21 10.21 -11.10
N THR A 108 0.29 9.01 -10.52
CA THR A 108 -0.67 7.95 -10.78
C THR A 108 -1.71 7.97 -9.67
N GLU A 109 -2.98 8.03 -10.06
CA GLU A 109 -4.11 8.09 -9.14
C GLU A 109 -5.10 6.96 -9.37
N TYR A 110 -5.76 6.53 -8.30
CA TYR A 110 -6.81 5.53 -8.33
C TYR A 110 -8.02 6.04 -7.53
N PRO A 111 -9.16 6.30 -8.18
CA PRO A 111 -10.39 6.67 -7.48
C PRO A 111 -10.83 5.59 -6.49
N VAL A 112 -11.34 6.01 -5.34
CA VAL A 112 -11.92 5.12 -4.32
C VAL A 112 -13.43 5.00 -4.55
N ASN A 113 -13.94 3.77 -4.57
CA ASN A 113 -15.37 3.51 -4.71
C ASN A 113 -16.05 2.97 -3.46
N THR A 114 -15.26 2.44 -2.52
CA THR A 114 -15.78 1.86 -1.29
C THR A 114 -14.90 2.32 -0.14
N ILE A 115 -15.55 2.85 0.90
CA ILE A 115 -14.92 3.19 2.16
C ILE A 115 -15.62 2.34 3.23
N ILE A 116 -14.84 1.57 3.98
CA ILE A 116 -15.29 0.75 5.08
C ILE A 116 -14.64 1.29 6.35
N ILE A 117 -15.43 1.98 7.16
CA ILE A 117 -15.03 2.42 8.49
C ILE A 117 -15.20 1.25 9.45
N HIS A 118 -14.27 1.09 10.40
CA HIS A 118 -14.45 0.11 11.47
C HIS A 118 -15.76 0.37 12.21
N GLU A 119 -16.58 -0.67 12.40
CA GLU A 119 -17.93 -0.56 12.96
C GLU A 119 -17.94 0.06 14.37
N ASP A 120 -16.93 -0.25 15.17
CA ASP A 120 -16.73 0.32 16.52
C ASP A 120 -15.85 1.59 16.55
N PHE A 121 -15.66 2.30 15.43
CA PHE A 121 -14.92 3.56 15.45
C PHE A 121 -15.65 4.61 16.31
N ASP A 122 -14.97 5.11 17.35
CA ASP A 122 -15.50 6.18 18.19
C ASP A 122 -14.70 7.47 17.99
N ASN A 123 -15.38 8.50 17.47
CA ASN A 123 -14.77 9.78 17.15
C ASN A 123 -14.36 10.61 18.38
N ASN A 124 -14.83 10.26 19.58
CA ASN A 124 -14.45 10.99 20.80
C ASN A 124 -13.15 10.45 21.40
N SER A 125 -13.06 9.14 21.56
CA SER A 125 -11.89 8.46 22.13
C SER A 125 -10.81 8.11 21.09
N MET A 126 -11.13 8.19 19.81
CA MET A 126 -10.31 7.68 18.70
C MET A 126 -10.08 6.16 18.76
N SER A 127 -10.93 5.44 19.48
CA SER A 127 -10.95 3.97 19.50
C SER A 127 -11.25 3.43 18.11
N ASN A 128 -10.55 2.36 17.71
CA ASN A 128 -10.75 1.71 16.42
C ASN A 128 -10.65 2.66 15.22
N ASN A 129 -9.73 3.63 15.28
CA ASN A 129 -9.50 4.60 14.21
C ASN A 129 -8.79 3.99 13.00
N ILE A 130 -9.51 3.13 12.27
CA ILE A 130 -9.02 2.37 11.14
C ILE A 130 -10.10 2.27 10.06
N ALA A 131 -9.69 2.35 8.80
CA ALA A 131 -10.59 2.22 7.68
C ALA A 131 -9.91 1.53 6.49
N LEU A 132 -10.72 0.81 5.71
CA LEU A 132 -10.33 0.22 4.44
C LEU A 132 -10.93 1.02 3.29
N LEU A 133 -10.11 1.31 2.29
CA LEU A 133 -10.52 1.94 1.05
C LEU A 133 -10.30 0.95 -0.08
N LYS A 134 -11.31 0.82 -0.95
CA LYS A 134 -11.23 0.01 -2.16
C LYS A 134 -11.17 0.94 -3.38
N THR A 135 -10.17 0.74 -4.21
CA THR A 135 -10.05 1.47 -5.49
C THR A 135 -11.01 0.89 -6.54
N ASP A 136 -11.41 1.72 -7.51
CA ASP A 136 -12.22 1.30 -8.65
C ASP A 136 -11.50 0.33 -9.57
N THR A 137 -10.19 0.54 -9.74
CA THR A 137 -9.32 -0.26 -10.60
C THR A 137 -8.14 -0.83 -9.80
N ALA A 138 -7.57 -1.92 -10.32
CA ALA A 138 -6.38 -2.53 -9.75
C ALA A 138 -5.19 -1.56 -9.86
N MET A 139 -4.53 -1.29 -8.73
CA MET A 139 -3.25 -0.62 -8.66
C MET A 139 -2.18 -1.47 -9.34
N HIS A 140 -1.47 -0.88 -10.30
CA HIS A 140 -0.39 -1.56 -11.00
C HIS A 140 0.87 -1.62 -10.13
N PHE A 141 1.22 -2.82 -9.69
CA PHE A 141 2.42 -3.04 -8.88
C PHE A 141 3.69 -2.92 -9.73
N GLY A 142 4.70 -2.27 -9.15
CA GLY A 142 5.99 -2.00 -9.77
C GLY A 142 7.04 -1.62 -8.73
N ASN A 143 8.13 -0.96 -9.12
CA ASN A 143 9.18 -0.59 -8.16
C ASN A 143 8.76 0.46 -7.12
N LEU A 144 7.77 1.29 -7.47
CA LEU A 144 7.28 2.42 -6.66
C LEU A 144 5.92 2.16 -6.01
N VAL A 145 5.29 1.02 -6.33
CA VAL A 145 3.94 0.65 -5.91
C VAL A 145 3.95 -0.83 -5.56
N GLN A 146 3.85 -1.16 -4.28
CA GLN A 146 3.82 -2.54 -3.77
C GLN A 146 3.00 -2.61 -2.50
N SER A 147 2.45 -3.78 -2.17
CA SER A 147 1.76 -4.00 -0.90
C SER A 147 2.74 -4.13 0.27
N ILE A 148 2.36 -3.63 1.45
CA ILE A 148 2.96 -4.03 2.72
C ILE A 148 2.45 -5.42 3.13
N CYS A 149 3.24 -6.18 3.89
CA CYS A 149 2.76 -7.44 4.42
C CYS A 149 1.71 -7.21 5.50
N PHE A 150 0.56 -7.87 5.37
CA PHE A 150 -0.40 -7.98 6.44
C PHE A 150 0.05 -9.08 7.40
N LEU A 151 0.12 -8.75 8.70
CA LEU A 151 0.43 -9.74 9.70
C LEU A 151 -0.77 -10.68 9.84
N GLY A 152 -0.64 -11.91 9.37
CA GLY A 152 -1.71 -12.91 9.45
C GLY A 152 -2.14 -13.20 10.90
N ARG A 153 -3.23 -13.95 11.06
CA ARG A 153 -3.86 -14.31 12.36
C ARG A 153 -2.95 -15.03 13.38
N MET A 154 -1.68 -15.27 13.06
CA MET A 154 -0.72 -16.05 13.84
C MET A 154 0.05 -15.22 14.90
N LEU A 155 -0.19 -13.92 15.03
CA LEU A 155 0.39 -13.13 16.11
C LEU A 155 -0.54 -13.13 17.32
N HIS A 156 -0.45 -14.17 18.15
CA HIS A 156 -1.05 -14.15 19.49
C HIS A 156 -0.39 -13.11 20.41
N THR A 157 0.81 -12.65 20.05
CA THR A 157 1.53 -11.55 20.67
C THR A 157 2.07 -10.65 19.55
N PRO A 158 1.80 -9.33 19.58
CA PRO A 158 2.49 -8.41 18.70
C PRO A 158 3.99 -8.61 18.91
N PRO A 159 4.81 -8.73 17.85
CA PRO A 159 6.24 -8.67 17.98
C PRO A 159 6.56 -7.42 18.81
N VAL A 160 7.48 -7.52 19.76
CA VAL A 160 8.04 -6.32 20.35
C VAL A 160 8.63 -5.54 19.19
N LEU A 161 7.96 -4.46 18.80
CA LEU A 161 8.32 -3.61 17.67
C LEU A 161 9.62 -2.87 18.04
N GLN A 162 10.74 -3.56 17.95
CA GLN A 162 12.07 -2.98 18.11
C GLN A 162 12.55 -2.54 16.73
N ASN A 163 12.88 -1.24 16.59
CA ASN A 163 13.37 -0.63 15.36
C ASN A 163 12.33 -0.55 14.21
N CYS A 164 11.34 0.33 14.34
CA CYS A 164 10.32 0.55 13.32
C CYS A 164 10.50 1.87 12.57
N TRP A 165 9.98 1.91 11.34
CA TRP A 165 9.90 3.13 10.54
C TRP A 165 8.48 3.66 10.48
N VAL A 166 8.36 4.98 10.56
CA VAL A 166 7.15 5.71 10.24
C VAL A 166 7.47 6.63 9.08
N SER A 167 6.79 6.44 7.96
CA SER A 167 6.96 7.20 6.72
C SER A 167 5.69 7.98 6.41
N GLY A 168 5.84 9.23 6.00
CA GLY A 168 4.74 10.11 5.59
C GLY A 168 5.28 11.39 4.98
N TRP A 169 4.45 12.37 4.68
CA TRP A 169 4.91 13.65 4.17
C TRP A 169 4.74 14.75 5.21
N ASN A 170 5.76 15.60 5.33
CA ASN A 170 5.74 16.76 6.19
C ASN A 170 5.82 18.06 5.37
N PRO A 171 5.18 19.16 5.83
CA PRO A 171 5.36 20.47 5.22
C PRO A 171 6.85 20.84 5.23
N THR A 172 7.40 21.26 4.09
CA THR A 172 8.78 21.74 4.05
C THR A 172 8.84 23.14 4.66
N SER A 173 9.71 23.34 5.63
CA SER A 173 9.83 24.59 6.43
C SER A 173 10.10 25.85 5.60
N ALA A 174 10.53 25.70 4.34
CA ALA A 174 10.89 26.81 3.46
C ALA A 174 9.69 27.51 2.80
N THR A 175 8.53 26.87 2.68
CA THR A 175 7.40 27.43 1.93
C THR A 175 6.03 27.05 2.45
N GLY A 176 5.90 26.03 3.32
CA GLY A 176 4.60 25.57 3.86
C GLY A 176 3.63 24.95 2.83
N ASN A 177 3.84 25.24 1.54
CA ASN A 177 2.98 24.86 0.43
C ASN A 177 3.43 23.58 -0.27
N HIS A 178 4.59 23.03 0.12
CA HIS A 178 5.14 21.80 -0.45
C HIS A 178 5.30 20.76 0.66
N MET A 179 4.86 19.53 0.40
CA MET A 179 5.03 18.42 1.33
C MET A 179 5.98 17.39 0.72
N THR A 180 7.01 17.02 1.48
CA THR A 180 8.03 16.04 1.06
C THR A 180 8.01 14.84 1.97
N MET A 181 8.24 13.66 1.39
CA MET A 181 8.29 12.42 2.15
C MET A 181 9.44 12.45 3.15
N SER A 182 9.17 12.01 4.37
CA SER A 182 10.06 11.98 5.52
C SER A 182 9.89 10.66 6.26
N VAL A 183 10.96 10.23 6.94
CA VAL A 183 10.96 9.01 7.76
C VAL A 183 11.40 9.33 9.18
N LEU A 184 10.62 8.86 10.15
CA LEU A 184 10.97 8.78 11.55
C LEU A 184 11.38 7.34 11.85
N ARG A 185 12.56 7.14 12.44
CA ARG A 185 13.02 5.84 12.94
C ARG A 185 12.88 5.82 14.46
N LYS A 186 12.29 4.77 15.01
CA LYS A 186 12.09 4.58 16.45
C LYS A 186 12.73 3.30 16.92
#